data_AF-A0A090WK01-F1
#
_entry.id   AF-A0A090WK01-F1
#
_cell.length_a   1.000
_cell.length_b   1.000
_cell.length_c   1.000
_cell.angle_alpha   90.00
_cell.angle_beta   90.00
_cell.angle_gamma   90.00
#
_symmetry.space_group_name_H-M   'P 1'
#
loop_
_entity.id
_entity.type
_entity.pdbx_description
1 polymer ?
#
loop_
_entity_poly.entity_id
_entity_poly.type
_entity_poly.pdbx_seq_one_letter_code
_entity_poly.pdbx_strand_id
1 'polypeptide(L)'
;MKYEIINGNGNVIDGSSTQLVNTYYNVNTGAYSWGFEAINNANVELLFTARNMTTNMEHSQTVSITVNEPPVSEFTFSAIGSVNNETIGQQVPVNFNITETVGNSTYTMVFTTTSTGDIEL
;
A
#
# COMPACT_ATOMS: atom_id res chain seq x y z
N MET A 1 12.15 6.36 27.75
CA MET A 1 11.20 5.46 27.07
C MET A 1 11.97 4.32 26.44
N LYS A 2 11.47 3.09 26.52
CA LYS A 2 11.93 1.97 25.69
C LYS A 2 10.74 1.35 24.98
N TYR A 3 10.99 0.52 23.98
CA TYR A 3 9.97 -0.29 23.35
C TYR A 3 10.40 -1.74 23.18
N GLU A 4 9.41 -2.62 23.06
CA GLU A 4 9.56 -4.02 22.69
C GLU A 4 8.54 -4.35 21.60
N ILE A 5 8.91 -5.20 20.64
CA ILE A 5 7.99 -5.75 19.64
C ILE A 5 7.45 -7.06 20.20
N ILE A 6 6.15 -7.09 20.54
CA ILE A 6 5.47 -8.30 21.04
C ILE A 6 5.04 -9.18 19.88
N ASN A 7 4.59 -8.56 18.77
CA ASN A 7 4.12 -9.25 17.59
C ASN A 7 4.43 -8.43 16.32
N GLY A 8 4.69 -9.12 15.21
CA GLY A 8 5.06 -8.49 13.93
C GLY A 8 6.54 -8.07 13.85
N ASN A 9 6.86 -7.21 12.88
CA ASN A 9 8.22 -6.73 12.64
C ASN A 9 8.24 -5.30 12.07
N GLY A 10 9.24 -4.54 12.48
CA GLY A 10 9.45 -3.16 12.05
C GLY A 10 10.46 -2.42 12.91
N ASN A 11 10.67 -1.15 12.60
CA ASN A 11 11.63 -0.28 13.26
C ASN A 11 10.90 0.91 13.87
N VAL A 12 11.22 1.24 15.12
CA VAL A 12 10.82 2.52 15.72
C VAL A 12 11.89 3.55 15.40
N ILE A 13 11.50 4.72 14.90
CA ILE A 13 12.40 5.79 14.48
C ILE A 13 12.13 7.07 15.25
N ASP A 14 13.19 7.79 15.60
CA ASP A 14 13.13 9.14 16.16
C ASP A 14 13.88 10.08 15.21
N GLY A 15 13.13 10.88 14.45
CA GLY A 15 13.66 11.57 13.27
C GLY A 15 14.25 10.57 12.27
N SER A 16 15.56 10.65 12.03
CA SER A 16 16.28 9.75 11.13
C SER A 16 16.98 8.57 11.84
N SER A 17 16.88 8.46 13.16
CA SER A 17 17.57 7.43 13.93
C SER A 17 16.65 6.27 14.28
N THR A 18 17.02 5.07 13.86
CA THR A 18 16.40 3.82 14.35
C THR A 18 16.75 3.58 15.81
N GLN A 19 15.74 3.32 16.61
CA GLN A 19 15.88 3.00 18.03
C GLN A 19 16.10 1.50 18.20
N LEU A 20 16.92 1.11 19.19
CA LEU A 20 17.15 -0.28 19.54
C LEU A 20 16.04 -0.77 20.49
N VAL A 21 15.55 -1.99 20.24
CA VAL A 21 14.61 -2.66 21.14
C VAL A 21 15.18 -2.78 22.55
N ASN A 22 14.31 -2.73 23.56
CA ASN A 22 14.65 -2.87 24.97
C ASN A 22 15.71 -1.88 25.50
N THR A 23 15.97 -0.79 24.77
CA THR A 23 16.93 0.24 25.15
C THR A 23 16.20 1.51 25.59
N TYR A 24 16.60 2.09 26.73
CA TYR A 24 16.01 3.34 27.22
C TYR A 24 16.62 4.55 26.51
N TYR A 25 15.74 5.36 25.93
CA TYR A 25 16.05 6.67 25.38
C TYR A 25 15.42 7.79 26.20
N ASN A 26 16.10 8.92 26.32
CA ASN A 26 15.53 10.09 26.98
C ASN A 26 14.45 10.71 26.07
N VAL A 27 13.30 11.02 26.65
CA VAL A 27 12.20 11.70 25.96
C VAL A 27 11.76 12.90 26.77
N ASN A 28 11.25 13.94 26.11
CA ASN A 28 10.72 15.11 26.79
C ASN A 28 9.50 14.73 27.64
N THR A 29 9.35 15.37 28.80
CA THR A 29 8.09 15.28 29.56
C THR A 29 7.01 16.04 28.79
N GLY A 30 5.86 15.41 28.57
CA GLY A 30 4.78 15.97 27.75
C GLY A 30 4.76 15.37 26.35
N ALA A 31 4.54 16.22 25.33
CA ALA A 31 4.38 15.78 23.95
C ALA A 31 5.72 15.45 23.28
N TYR A 32 5.79 14.28 22.66
CA TYR A 32 6.84 13.81 21.76
C TYR A 32 6.24 12.75 20.84
N SER A 33 6.93 12.39 19.77
CA SER A 33 6.47 11.38 18.82
C SER A 33 7.64 10.59 18.29
N TRP A 34 7.45 9.28 18.12
CA TRP A 34 8.32 8.42 17.33
C TRP A 34 7.54 7.92 16.11
N GLY A 35 8.26 7.73 15.00
CA GLY A 35 7.73 7.06 13.84
C GLY A 35 7.87 5.54 13.96
N PHE A 36 7.11 4.82 13.14
CA PHE A 36 7.23 3.37 13.00
C PHE A 36 7.28 3.02 11.51
N GLU A 37 8.27 2.23 11.13
CA GLU A 37 8.44 1.70 9.78
C GLU A 37 8.23 0.18 9.83
N ALA A 38 7.12 -0.27 9.25
CA ALA A 38 6.82 -1.68 9.13
C ALA A 38 7.71 -2.35 8.08
N ILE A 39 8.11 -3.60 8.32
CA ILE A 39 8.85 -4.40 7.33
C ILE A 39 7.88 -5.19 6.46
N ASN A 40 6.80 -5.71 7.05
CA ASN A 40 5.78 -6.50 6.35
C ASN A 40 4.37 -5.97 6.67
N ASN A 41 3.44 -6.33 5.80
CA ASN A 41 2.02 -6.05 5.94
C ASN A 41 1.42 -7.02 6.93
N ALA A 42 1.21 -6.56 8.16
CA ALA A 42 0.73 -7.34 9.27
C ALA A 42 0.17 -6.44 10.38
N ASN A 43 -0.48 -7.08 11.36
CA ASN A 43 -0.69 -6.45 12.66
C ASN A 43 0.62 -6.48 13.45
N VAL A 44 1.08 -5.31 13.90
CA VAL A 44 2.24 -5.14 14.75
C VAL A 44 1.78 -4.68 16.13
N GLU A 45 2.34 -5.28 17.19
CA GLU A 45 2.09 -4.88 18.57
C GLU A 45 3.39 -4.47 19.25
N LEU A 46 3.40 -3.26 19.79
CA LEU A 46 4.54 -2.65 20.45
C LEU A 46 4.20 -2.36 21.91
N LEU A 47 5.04 -2.80 22.84
CA LEU A 47 4.96 -2.41 24.24
C LEU A 47 5.91 -1.25 24.49
N PHE A 48 5.37 -0.08 24.83
CA PHE A 48 6.17 1.05 25.27
C PHE A 48 6.25 1.10 26.78
N THR A 49 7.43 1.36 27.33
CA THR A 49 7.64 1.53 28.78
C THR A 49 8.33 2.87 29.07
N ALA A 50 7.60 3.76 29.74
CA ALA A 50 8.14 4.99 30.28
C ALA A 50 8.71 4.72 31.68
N ARG A 51 9.87 5.31 31.98
CA ARG A 51 10.49 5.23 33.31
C ARG A 51 10.73 6.63 33.85
N ASN A 52 10.27 6.89 35.07
CA ASN A 52 10.65 8.08 35.82
C ASN A 52 12.08 7.89 36.37
N MET A 53 13.02 8.76 35.99
CA MET A 53 14.42 8.60 36.39
C MET A 53 14.70 8.95 37.86
N THR A 54 13.81 9.71 38.51
CA THR A 54 13.95 10.08 39.93
C THR A 54 13.42 8.97 40.84
N THR A 55 12.27 8.39 40.49
CA THR A 55 11.60 7.37 41.33
C THR A 55 11.84 5.94 40.87
N ASN A 56 12.41 5.74 39.68
CA ASN A 56 12.53 4.46 38.99
C ASN A 56 11.19 3.73 38.72
N MET A 57 10.06 4.42 38.88
CA MET A 57 8.76 3.86 38.54
C MET A 57 8.59 3.74 37.03
N GLU A 58 7.99 2.63 36.60
CA GLU A 58 7.71 2.34 35.20
C GLU A 58 6.21 2.27 34.94
N HIS A 59 5.82 2.69 33.74
CA HIS A 59 4.47 2.51 33.24
C HIS A 59 4.54 2.05 31.80
N SER A 60 3.72 1.06 31.46
CA SER A 60 3.74 0.43 30.15
C SER A 60 2.39 0.52 29.46
N GLN A 61 2.42 0.69 28.13
CA GLN A 61 1.24 0.73 27.29
C GLN A 61 1.51 -0.02 25.99
N THR A 62 0.59 -0.91 25.62
CA THR A 62 0.61 -1.57 24.31
C THR A 62 -0.04 -0.67 23.27
N VAL A 63 0.60 -0.59 22.11
CA VAL A 63 0.11 0.08 20.90
C VAL A 63 0.04 -0.96 19.79
N SER A 64 -1.13 -1.08 19.16
CA SER A 64 -1.36 -1.99 18.03
C SER A 64 -1.48 -1.19 16.74
N ILE A 65 -0.77 -1.61 15.69
CA ILE A 65 -0.72 -0.98 14.38
C ILE A 65 -1.10 -2.03 13.34
N THR A 66 -2.10 -1.74 12.51
CA THR A 66 -2.46 -2.59 11.37
C THR A 66 -1.84 -2.02 10.09
N VAL A 67 -0.95 -2.79 9.47
CA VAL A 67 -0.29 -2.44 8.21
C VAL A 67 -0.94 -3.25 7.10
N ASN A 68 -1.70 -2.58 6.23
CA ASN A 68 -2.41 -3.22 5.13
C ASN A 68 -1.61 -3.12 3.84
N GLU A 69 -1.78 -4.11 2.95
CA GLU A 69 -1.38 -4.00 1.54
C GLU A 69 -2.01 -2.75 0.91
N PRO A 70 -1.26 -2.01 0.07
CA PRO A 70 -1.91 -1.05 -0.79
C PRO A 70 -2.94 -1.80 -1.64
N PRO A 71 -4.08 -1.15 -1.97
CA PRO A 71 -5.08 -1.80 -2.81
C PRO A 71 -4.43 -2.21 -4.13
N VAL A 72 -4.62 -3.49 -4.51
CA VAL A 72 -4.18 -3.99 -5.81
C VAL A 72 -5.04 -3.32 -6.88
N SER A 73 -4.39 -2.63 -7.82
CA SER A 73 -5.05 -2.13 -9.03
C SER A 73 -5.17 -3.31 -9.99
N GLU A 74 -6.37 -3.86 -10.07
CA GLU A 74 -6.75 -4.85 -11.07
C GLU A 74 -7.52 -4.12 -12.16
N PHE A 75 -7.37 -4.56 -13.40
CA PHE A 75 -8.18 -4.07 -14.51
C PHE A 75 -8.93 -5.22 -15.16
N THR A 76 -10.14 -4.93 -15.65
CA THR A 76 -10.84 -5.82 -16.57
C THR A 76 -10.94 -5.14 -17.92
N PHE A 77 -10.72 -5.92 -18.98
CA PHE A 77 -10.94 -5.50 -20.35
C PHE A 77 -11.99 -6.41 -20.97
N SER A 78 -13.04 -5.80 -21.51
CA SER A 78 -14.04 -6.48 -22.31
C SER A 78 -14.19 -5.77 -23.63
N ALA A 79 -14.30 -6.53 -24.71
CA ALA A 79 -14.57 -6.00 -26.03
C ALA A 79 -15.55 -6.92 -26.77
N ILE A 80 -16.55 -6.32 -27.40
CA ILE A 80 -17.56 -7.03 -28.17
C ILE A 80 -17.73 -6.28 -29.50
N GLY A 81 -17.42 -6.97 -30.60
CA GLY A 81 -17.76 -6.50 -31.94
C GLY A 81 -19.27 -6.59 -32.15
N SER A 82 -19.85 -5.64 -32.87
CA SER A 82 -21.29 -5.67 -33.21
C SER A 82 -21.67 -6.91 -34.04
N VAL A 83 -20.72 -7.45 -34.81
CA VAL A 83 -20.86 -8.64 -35.65
C VAL A 83 -19.52 -9.37 -35.79
N ASN A 84 -19.57 -10.67 -36.10
CA ASN A 84 -18.37 -11.52 -36.23
C ASN A 84 -17.83 -11.61 -37.66
N ASN A 85 -18.62 -11.19 -38.66
CA ASN A 85 -18.24 -11.20 -40.06
C ASN A 85 -18.90 -10.01 -40.74
N GLU A 86 -18.19 -9.39 -41.68
CA GLU A 86 -18.72 -8.34 -42.53
C GLU A 86 -18.15 -8.39 -43.94
N THR A 87 -18.80 -7.67 -44.85
CA THR A 87 -18.29 -7.44 -46.20
C THR A 87 -17.19 -6.38 -46.23
N ILE A 88 -16.28 -6.49 -47.19
CA ILE A 88 -15.17 -5.53 -47.35
C ILE A 88 -15.73 -4.12 -47.55
N GLY A 89 -15.16 -3.16 -46.81
CA GLY A 89 -15.57 -1.75 -46.86
C GLY A 89 -16.69 -1.39 -45.88
N GLN A 90 -17.25 -2.35 -45.14
CA GLN A 90 -18.18 -2.06 -44.04
C GLN A 90 -17.43 -1.85 -42.73
N GLN A 91 -17.90 -0.88 -41.95
CA GLN A 91 -17.38 -0.62 -40.61
C GLN A 91 -18.06 -1.55 -39.60
N VAL A 92 -17.26 -2.17 -38.72
CA VAL A 92 -17.75 -2.96 -37.59
C VAL A 92 -17.47 -2.18 -36.30
N PRO A 93 -18.50 -1.57 -35.67
CA PRO A 93 -18.33 -0.96 -34.36
C PRO A 93 -17.85 -1.98 -33.32
N VAL A 94 -16.81 -1.62 -32.58
CA VAL A 94 -16.32 -2.39 -31.42
C VAL A 94 -16.62 -1.59 -30.16
N ASN A 95 -17.49 -2.13 -29.33
CA ASN A 95 -17.69 -1.57 -27.99
C ASN A 95 -16.71 -2.24 -27.05
N PHE A 96 -15.95 -1.45 -26.31
CA PHE A 96 -15.07 -1.97 -25.26
C PHE A 96 -15.27 -1.20 -23.96
N ASN A 97 -14.91 -1.86 -22.87
CA ASN A 97 -14.93 -1.27 -21.54
C ASN A 97 -13.65 -1.69 -20.81
N ILE A 98 -13.03 -0.70 -20.15
CA ILE A 98 -11.92 -0.89 -19.23
C ILE A 98 -12.39 -0.38 -17.87
N THR A 99 -12.33 -1.26 -16.87
CA THR A 99 -12.61 -0.88 -15.48
C THR A 99 -11.38 -1.13 -14.63
N GLU A 100 -11.00 -0.16 -13.81
CA GLU A 100 -9.99 -0.32 -12.77
C GLU A 100 -10.65 -0.45 -11.40
N THR A 101 -10.16 -1.35 -10.56
CA THR A 101 -10.63 -1.46 -9.17
C THR A 101 -10.19 -0.25 -8.34
N VAL A 102 -8.96 0.23 -8.57
CA VAL A 102 -8.38 1.44 -7.97
C VAL A 102 -7.42 2.08 -8.96
N GLY A 103 -7.59 3.37 -9.25
CA GLY A 103 -6.67 4.13 -10.08
C GLY A 103 -7.34 4.97 -11.18
N ASN A 104 -6.50 5.62 -11.98
CA ASN A 104 -6.83 6.21 -13.27
C ASN A 104 -5.58 6.11 -14.15
N SER A 105 -5.32 4.92 -14.68
CA SER A 105 -4.15 4.68 -15.52
C SER A 105 -4.36 5.17 -16.95
N THR A 106 -3.26 5.43 -17.64
CA THR A 106 -3.27 5.67 -19.09
C THR A 106 -3.10 4.35 -19.85
N TYR A 107 -3.96 4.11 -20.82
CA TYR A 107 -3.98 2.88 -21.61
C TYR A 107 -3.48 3.12 -23.04
N THR A 108 -2.83 2.10 -23.62
CA THR A 108 -2.45 2.07 -25.04
C THR A 108 -3.11 0.87 -25.70
N MET A 109 -3.88 1.10 -26.77
CA MET A 109 -4.46 0.03 -27.57
C MET A 109 -3.51 -0.37 -28.69
N VAL A 110 -3.30 -1.67 -28.87
CA VAL A 110 -2.54 -2.24 -29.99
C VAL A 110 -3.48 -3.10 -30.81
N PHE A 111 -3.55 -2.82 -32.10
CA PHE A 111 -4.35 -3.57 -33.07
C PHE A 111 -3.44 -4.35 -34.02
N THR A 112 -3.84 -5.57 -34.34
CA THR A 112 -3.14 -6.42 -35.31
C THR A 112 -4.15 -7.00 -36.30
N THR A 113 -3.83 -6.91 -37.59
CA THR A 113 -4.58 -7.53 -38.69
C THR A 113 -3.70 -8.55 -39.39
N THR A 114 -4.31 -9.60 -39.94
CA THR A 114 -3.61 -10.58 -40.79
C THR A 114 -3.61 -10.19 -42.27
N SER A 115 -4.27 -9.10 -42.63
CA SER A 115 -4.42 -8.64 -44.02
C SER A 115 -4.58 -7.10 -44.06
N THR A 116 -5.59 -6.58 -44.78
CA THR A 116 -5.77 -5.15 -45.08
C THR A 116 -6.85 -4.47 -44.25
N GLY A 117 -7.01 -4.88 -42.99
CA GLY A 117 -8.00 -4.26 -42.08
C GLY A 117 -7.36 -3.14 -41.26
N ASP A 118 -8.06 -2.03 -41.08
CA ASP A 118 -7.63 -0.89 -40.27
C ASP A 118 -8.54 -0.71 -39.04
N ILE A 119 -8.01 -0.11 -37.98
CA ILE A 119 -8.78 0.32 -36.80
C ILE A 119 -8.79 1.85 -36.74
N GLU A 120 -9.93 2.43 -36.41
CA GLU A 120 -10.13 3.86 -36.18
C GLU A 120 -10.70 4.05 -34.77
N LEU A 121 -10.14 5.00 -34.01
CA LEU A 121 -10.50 5.32 -32.62
C LEU A 121 -11.25 6.64 -32.53
#